data_AF-A0A8H3MYF9-F1
#
_entry.id   AF-A0A8H3MYF9-F1
#
_cell.length_a   1.000
_cell.length_b   1.000
_cell.length_c   1.000
_cell.angle_alpha   90.00
_cell.angle_beta   90.00
_cell.angle_gamma   90.00
#
_symmetry.space_group_name_H-M   'P 1'
#
loop_
_entity.id
_entity.type
_entity.pdbx_description
1 polymer ?
#
loop_
_entity_poly.entity_id
_entity_poly.type
_entity_poly.pdbx_seq_one_letter_code
_entity_poly.pdbx_strand_id
1 'polypeptide(L)' 'MYETDNCGGTDDSFAITSTGSQRCVPVPSKKRSIRVRDNSSCIITTWSGNCKGLSFRVPDTDCHDVLYSAVSVYC' A
#
# COMPACT_ATOMS: atom_id res chain seq x y z
N MET A 1 4.75 4.70 -1.83
CA MET A 1 3.48 5.31 -2.28
C MET A 1 3.83 6.57 -3.05
N TYR A 2 3.15 6.89 -4.14
CA TYR A 2 3.53 7.98 -5.04
C TYR A 2 2.36 8.95 -5.26
N GLU A 3 2.67 10.18 -5.65
CA GLU A 3 1.69 11.25 -5.86
C GLU A 3 0.85 11.10 -7.13
N THR A 4 1.38 10.40 -8.13
CA THR A 4 0.71 10.17 -9.40
C THR A 4 0.21 8.74 -9.53
N ASP A 5 -0.69 8.50 -10.47
CA ASP A 5 -1.31 7.18 -10.68
C ASP A 5 -0.30 6.16 -11.26
N ASN A 6 0.78 6.63 -11.91
CA ASN A 6 1.80 5.80 -12.54
C ASN A 6 3.10 5.67 -11.72
N CYS A 7 3.01 5.76 -10.40
CA CYS A 7 4.17 5.65 -9.49
C CYS A 7 5.30 6.65 -9.79
N GLY A 8 4.95 7.84 -10.24
CA GLY A 8 5.85 8.97 -10.44
C GLY A 8 5.67 10.08 -9.41
N GLY A 9 6.60 11.04 -9.42
CA GLY A 9 6.63 12.17 -8.48
C GLY A 9 7.23 11.80 -7.13
N THR A 10 6.91 12.58 -6.10
CA THR A 10 7.43 12.36 -4.75
C THR A 10 6.92 11.04 -4.20
N ASP A 11 7.80 10.20 -3.68
CA ASP A 11 7.42 8.97 -3.01
C ASP A 11 7.50 9.08 -1.49
N ASP A 12 6.69 8.26 -0.83
CA ASP A 12 6.76 8.01 0.61
C ASP A 12 6.82 6.50 0.80
N SER A 13 7.86 6.02 1.46
CA SER A 13 8.18 4.60 1.58
C SER A 13 8.22 4.19 3.04
N PHE A 14 7.70 3.00 3.30
CA PHE A 14 7.74 2.36 4.62
C PHE A 14 8.19 0.92 4.43
N ALA A 15 8.88 0.39 5.43
CA ALA A 15 9.31 -1.00 5.46
C ALA A 15 8.64 -1.71 6.63
N ILE A 16 8.27 -2.97 6.43
CA ILE A 16 7.77 -3.85 7.48
C ILE A 16 8.73 -5.00 7.63
N THR A 17 9.30 -5.12 8.83
CA THR A 17 10.27 -6.17 9.18
C THR A 17 9.69 -7.23 10.13
N SER A 18 8.46 -7.02 10.61
CA SER A 18 7.79 -7.94 11.54
C SER A 18 6.95 -8.96 10.79
N THR A 19 7.27 -10.24 10.97
CA THR A 19 6.52 -11.39 10.46
C THR A 19 5.46 -11.85 11.47
N GLY A 20 4.29 -12.24 10.99
CA GLY A 20 3.16 -12.77 11.73
C GLY A 20 2.14 -11.71 12.14
N SER A 21 2.25 -10.49 11.61
CA SER A 21 1.49 -9.33 12.11
C SER A 21 0.89 -8.51 10.98
N GLN A 22 -0.39 -8.14 11.14
CA GLN A 22 -1.03 -7.17 10.27
C GLN A 22 -0.70 -5.76 10.73
N ARG A 23 -0.17 -4.94 9.82
CA ARG A 23 0.01 -3.50 10.05
C ARG A 23 -0.89 -2.72 9.12
N CYS A 24 -1.63 -1.78 9.71
CA CYS A 24 -2.37 -0.78 8.94
C CYS A 24 -1.55 0.51 8.85
N VAL A 25 -1.24 0.94 7.63
CA VAL A 25 -0.47 2.15 7.35
C VAL A 25 -1.39 3.15 6.64
N PRO A 26 -1.64 4.34 7.21
CA PRO A 26 -2.45 5.35 6.55
C PRO A 26 -1.75 5.84 5.28
N VAL A 27 -2.53 6.03 4.22
CA VAL A 27 -2.05 6.63 2.97
C VAL A 27 -2.04 8.15 3.16
N PRO A 28 -0.91 8.84 2.98
CA PRO A 28 -0.90 10.30 3.03
C PRO A 28 -1.79 10.89 1.94
N SER A 29 -2.50 11.99 2.25
CA SER A 29 -3.60 12.53 1.43
C SER A 29 -3.26 12.85 -0.03
N LYS A 30 -1.98 12.99 -0.36
CA LYS A 30 -1.48 13.33 -1.69
C LYS A 30 -1.06 12.11 -2.52
N LYS A 31 -1.07 10.90 -1.95
CA LYS A 31 -0.61 9.69 -2.63
C LYS A 31 -1.76 8.99 -3.35
N ARG A 32 -1.52 8.59 -4.59
CA ARG A 32 -2.50 8.01 -5.52
C ARG A 32 -2.16 6.59 -5.96
N SER A 33 -0.88 6.22 -5.93
CA SER A 33 -0.46 4.86 -6.26
C SER A 33 0.54 4.28 -5.26
N ILE A 34 0.73 2.98 -5.32
CA ILE A 34 1.72 2.22 -4.56
C ILE A 34 2.48 1.28 -5.49
N ARG A 35 3.76 1.12 -5.19
CA ARG A 35 4.59 0.06 -5.76
C ARG A 35 5.20 -0.71 -4.61
N VAL A 36 5.06 -2.03 -4.65
CA VAL A 36 5.69 -2.91 -3.67
C VAL A 36 7.03 -3.37 -4.23
N ARG A 37 8.13 -3.12 -3.51
CA ARG A 37 9.47 -3.51 -3.96
C ARG A 37 9.82 -4.96 -3.62
N ASP A 38 9.26 -5.48 -2.53
CA ASP A 38 9.41 -6.87 -2.10
C ASP A 38 8.10 -7.30 -1.42
N ASN A 39 7.45 -8.33 -1.97
CA ASN A 39 6.17 -8.87 -1.48
C ASN A 39 6.25 -10.39 -1.21
N SER A 40 7.46 -10.97 -1.23
CA SER A 40 7.67 -12.41 -1.38
C SER A 40 7.02 -13.27 -0.28
N SER A 41 6.73 -12.68 0.89
CA SER A 41 6.02 -13.34 2.00
C SER A 41 4.84 -12.52 2.56
N CYS A 42 4.44 -11.43 1.91
CA CYS A 42 3.49 -10.48 2.49
C CYS A 42 2.28 -10.24 1.58
N ILE A 43 1.11 -10.09 2.20
CA ILE A 43 -0.14 -9.70 1.53
C ILE A 43 -0.32 -8.20 1.73
N ILE A 44 -0.36 -7.46 0.62
CA ILE A 44 -0.58 -6.02 0.60
C ILE A 44 -1.99 -5.75 0.08
N THR A 45 -2.77 -4.99 0.85
CA THR A 45 -4.15 -4.63 0.51
C THR A 45 -4.35 -3.14 0.73
N THR A 46 -4.84 -2.44 -0.29
CA THR A 46 -5.25 -1.02 -0.18
C THR A 46 -6.70 -0.94 0.24
N TRP A 47 -7.07 0.12 0.96
CA TRP A 47 -8.39 0.28 1.58
C TRP A 47 -8.92 1.70 1.40
N SER A 48 -10.24 1.80 1.20
CA SER A 48 -10.98 3.08 1.14
C SER A 48 -11.23 3.71 2.50
N GLY A 49 -10.98 2.96 3.58
CA GLY A 49 -10.98 3.42 4.96
C GLY A 49 -9.71 2.99 5.69
N ASN A 50 -9.64 3.27 7.00
CA ASN A 50 -8.53 2.86 7.86
C ASN A 50 -8.51 1.33 8.06
N CYS A 51 -8.01 0.60 7.07
CA CYS A 51 -8.02 -0.86 6.93
C CYS A 51 -9.41 -1.49 7.08
N LYS A 52 -10.40 -0.87 6.44
CA LYS A 52 -11.80 -1.28 6.42
C LYS A 52 -12.51 -0.73 5.18
N GLY A 53 -13.65 -1.32 4.82
CA GLY A 53 -14.44 -0.91 3.67
C GLY A 53 -14.02 -1.57 2.37
N LEU A 54 -14.07 -0.83 1.26
CA LEU A 54 -13.62 -1.34 -0.05
C LEU A 54 -12.13 -1.61 0.00
N SER A 55 -11.71 -2.69 -0.64
CA SER A 55 -10.32 -3.10 -0.66
C SER A 55 -9.89 -3.62 -2.01
N PHE A 56 -8.60 -3.46 -2.29
CA PHE A 56 -7.93 -4.02 -3.45
C PHE A 56 -6.64 -4.69 -3.00
N ARG A 57 -6.51 -5.99 -3.26
CA ARG A 57 -5.29 -6.74 -2.98
C ARG A 57 -4.31 -6.52 -4.13
N VAL A 58 -3.13 -6.00 -3.80
CA VAL A 58 -2.06 -5.76 -4.78
C VAL A 58 -1.47 -7.11 -5.19
N PRO A 59 -1.57 -7.53 -6.47
CA PRO A 59 -1.23 -8.88 -6.89
C PRO A 59 0.28 -9.07 -7.17
N ASP A 60 1.00 -7.99 -7.45
CA ASP A 60 2.38 -8.03 -7.92
C ASP A 60 3.20 -6.81 -7.44
N THR A 61 4.38 -6.62 -8.03
CA THR A 61 5.32 -5.53 -7.71
C THR A 61 5.22 -4.33 -8.67
N ASP A 62 4.23 -4.33 -9.55
CA ASP A 62 3.96 -3.24 -10.47
C ASP A 62 3.28 -2.07 -9.74
N CYS A 63 2.98 -1.02 -10.50
CA CYS A 63 2.30 0.14 -9.96
C CYS A 63 0.79 -0.09 -9.93
N HIS A 64 0.19 0.18 -8.77
CA HIS A 64 -1.26 0.05 -8.59
C HIS A 64 -1.83 1.29 -7.90
N ASP A 65 -3.08 1.63 -8.23
CA ASP A 65 -3.81 2.68 -7.53
C ASP A 65 -4.06 2.32 -6.06
N VAL A 66 -4.01 3.32 -5.19
CA VAL A 66 -4.42 3.18 -3.78
C VAL A 66 -5.78 3.80 -3.57
N LEU A 67 -6.56 3.19 -2.69
CA LEU A 67 -7.88 3.69 -2.29
C LEU A 67 -7.81 4.88 -1.30
N TYR A 68 -6.73 5.66 -1.34
CA TYR A 68 -6.51 6.94 -0.62
C TYR A 68 -6.56 6.93 0.91
N SER A 69 -6.99 5.86 1.57
CA SER A 69 -7.15 5.86 3.03
C SER A 69 -6.06 5.09 3.77
N ALA A 70 -5.89 3.80 3.50
CA ALA A 70 -4.87 3.00 4.16
C ALA A 70 -4.38 1.83 3.31
N VAL A 71 -3.22 1.30 3.67
CA VAL A 71 -2.66 0.06 3.16
C VAL A 71 -2.44 -0.87 4.35
N SER A 72 -3.06 -2.03 4.33
CA SER A 72 -2.70 -3.11 5.25
C SER A 72 -1.64 -3.98 4.63
N VAL A 73 -0.63 -4.32 5.40
CA VAL A 73 0.38 -5.29 5.04
C VAL A 73 0.34 -6.40 6.08
N TYR A 74 0.24 -7.64 5.62
CA TYR A 74 0.27 -8.84 6.43
C TYR A 74 1.43 -9.71 6.00
N CYS A 75 2.49 -9.68 6.80
CA CYS A 75 3.63 -10.59 6.74
C CYS A 75 3.47 -11.86 7.65
#